data_AF-A0A9N7AL48-F1
#
_entry.id   AF-A0A9N7AL48-F1
#
_cell.length_a   1.000
_cell.length_b   1.000
_cell.length_c   1.000
_cell.angle_alpha   90.00
_cell.angle_beta   90.00
_cell.angle_gamma   90.00
#
_symmetry.space_group_name_H-M   'P 1'
#
loop_
_entity.id
_entity.type
_entity.pdbx_description
1 polymer ?
#
loop_
_entity_poly.entity_id
_entity_poly.type
_entity_poly.pdbx_seq_one_letter_code
_entity_poly.pdbx_strand_id
1 'polypeptide(L)'
;MFTNANLCYKPMPYMNNYVNLGGYQIKVSNESGLLIVLKLKYSLAGMTNEVTSPNIEYGSQYSTELPQKSSRITITLYDNSNPEDPTVIYTIPLFYPRNACYHVSGTSSSSSVKEVPCSSLDSSQNIYNNCCCCCCMCNCK
;
A
#
# COMPACT_ATOMS: atom_id res chain seq x y z
N MET A 1 2.96 32.58 -46.96
CA MET A 1 1.64 31.95 -46.71
C MET A 1 1.85 30.84 -45.69
N PHE A 2 0.98 30.83 -44.68
CA PHE A 2 1.16 30.20 -43.38
C PHE A 2 1.10 28.66 -43.44
N THR A 3 2.05 27.99 -42.81
CA THR A 3 1.89 26.61 -42.33
C THR A 3 1.71 26.65 -40.82
N ASN A 4 0.46 26.54 -40.39
CA ASN A 4 0.07 26.35 -39.00
C ASN A 4 0.49 24.96 -38.54
N ALA A 5 1.67 24.83 -37.91
CA ALA A 5 1.96 23.72 -37.04
C ALA A 5 1.46 24.07 -35.64
N ASN A 6 0.20 23.74 -35.38
CA ASN A 6 -0.38 23.76 -34.04
C ASN A 6 0.22 22.59 -33.25
N LEU A 7 1.49 22.74 -32.84
CA LEU A 7 2.13 21.84 -31.90
C LEU A 7 1.55 22.15 -30.54
N CYS A 8 0.52 21.38 -30.16
CA CYS A 8 0.02 21.30 -28.80
C CYS A 8 1.20 20.99 -27.86
N TYR A 9 1.83 22.03 -27.31
CA TYR A 9 2.71 21.92 -26.16
C TYR A 9 1.82 21.56 -24.97
N LYS A 10 1.50 20.26 -24.83
CA LYS A 10 1.04 19.76 -23.54
C LYS A 10 2.25 19.89 -22.61
N PRO A 11 2.15 20.61 -21.49
CA PRO A 11 3.19 20.52 -20.47
C PRO A 11 3.27 19.04 -20.08
N MET A 12 4.45 18.45 -20.28
CA MET A 12 4.73 17.13 -19.72
C MET A 12 4.50 17.27 -18.22
N PRO A 13 3.59 16.49 -17.60
CA PRO A 13 3.52 16.48 -16.16
C PRO A 13 4.93 16.13 -15.67
N TYR A 14 5.41 16.87 -14.67
CA TYR A 14 6.66 16.57 -14.00
C TYR A 14 6.60 15.10 -13.55
N MET A 15 7.15 14.19 -14.38
CA MET A 15 7.27 12.79 -14.02
C MET A 15 8.39 12.76 -13.01
N ASN A 16 8.00 12.71 -11.74
CA ASN A 16 8.92 12.48 -10.66
C ASN A 16 9.51 11.07 -10.88
N ASN A 17 10.65 10.99 -11.55
CA ASN A 17 11.34 9.75 -11.95
C ASN A 17 11.74 8.85 -10.74
N TYR A 18 11.36 9.24 -9.53
CA TYR A 18 11.51 8.44 -8.31
C TYR A 18 10.38 7.42 -8.10
N VAL A 19 9.28 7.48 -8.85
CA VAL A 19 8.12 6.58 -8.67
C VAL A 19 8.27 5.24 -9.41
N ASN A 20 9.18 5.12 -10.40
CA ASN A 20 9.29 3.95 -11.28
C ASN A 20 10.61 3.14 -11.15
N LEU A 21 11.36 3.29 -10.06
CA LEU A 21 12.47 2.39 -9.73
C LEU A 21 11.97 1.42 -8.68
N GLY A 22 11.99 0.12 -9.00
CA GLY A 22 11.43 -0.99 -8.20
C GLY A 22 11.34 -0.70 -6.69
N GLY A 23 10.14 -0.81 -6.16
CA GLY A 23 9.85 -0.56 -4.75
C GLY A 23 10.06 -1.80 -3.89
N TYR A 24 10.20 -1.56 -2.59
CA TYR A 24 9.96 -2.59 -1.59
C TYR A 24 8.46 -2.74 -1.35
N GLN A 25 8.03 -3.89 -0.87
CA GLN A 25 6.63 -4.16 -0.60
C GLN A 25 6.37 -4.14 0.90
N ILE A 26 5.34 -3.39 1.30
CA ILE A 26 4.77 -3.44 2.64
C ILE A 26 3.45 -4.20 2.54
N LYS A 27 3.33 -5.33 3.24
CA LYS A 27 2.08 -6.10 3.32
C LYS A 27 1.59 -6.21 4.74
N VAL A 28 0.26 -6.23 4.90
CA VAL A 28 -0.39 -6.50 6.16
C VAL A 28 -1.51 -7.49 5.93
N SER A 29 -1.52 -8.58 6.69
CA SER A 29 -2.63 -9.52 6.79
C SER A 29 -3.37 -9.29 8.10
N ASN A 30 -4.70 -9.33 8.03
CA ASN A 30 -5.57 -9.20 9.20
C ASN A 30 -6.26 -10.53 9.51
N GLU A 31 -5.90 -11.15 10.64
CA GLU A 31 -6.61 -12.26 11.27
C GLU A 31 -7.08 -11.88 12.68
N SER A 32 -7.26 -10.58 12.94
CA SER A 32 -7.83 -10.07 14.18
C SER A 32 -9.34 -9.83 14.04
N GLY A 33 -10.04 -9.78 15.17
CA GLY A 33 -11.46 -9.37 15.21
C GLY A 33 -11.69 -7.88 15.00
N LEU A 34 -10.70 -7.14 14.47
CA LEU A 34 -10.73 -5.69 14.27
C LEU A 34 -10.86 -5.34 12.79
N LEU A 35 -11.42 -4.16 12.52
CA LEU A 35 -11.38 -3.55 11.20
C LEU A 35 -10.13 -2.66 11.12
N ILE A 36 -9.04 -3.12 10.49
CA ILE A 36 -7.76 -2.40 10.58
C ILE A 36 -7.50 -1.49 9.38
N VAL A 37 -6.76 -0.40 9.60
CA VAL A 37 -6.24 0.48 8.54
C VAL A 37 -4.73 0.63 8.71
N LEU A 38 -3.98 0.50 7.63
CA LEU A 38 -2.57 0.82 7.56
C LEU A 38 -2.37 2.27 7.11
N LYS A 39 -1.49 2.97 7.81
CA LYS A 39 -0.95 4.27 7.44
C LYS A 39 0.56 4.20 7.32
N LEU A 40 1.07 4.32 6.10
CA LEU A 40 2.49 4.37 5.80
C LEU A 40 2.92 5.82 5.55
N LYS A 41 3.85 6.31 6.37
CA LYS A 41 4.47 7.62 6.22
C LYS A 41 5.95 7.47 5.91
N TYR A 42 6.46 8.23 4.95
CA TYR A 42 7.88 8.19 4.60
C TYR A 42 8.33 9.52 3.97
N SER A 43 9.64 9.78 3.98
CA SER A 43 10.23 10.91 3.27
C SER A 43 10.93 10.47 2.00
N LEU A 44 10.66 11.15 0.89
CA LEU A 44 11.28 10.90 -0.42
C LEU A 44 11.61 12.25 -1.06
N ALA A 45 12.85 12.42 -1.50
CA ALA A 45 13.35 13.67 -2.09
C ALA A 45 13.07 14.92 -1.22
N GLY A 46 13.15 14.78 0.11
CA GLY A 46 12.90 15.87 1.07
C GLY A 46 11.42 16.16 1.36
N MET A 47 10.48 15.52 0.65
CA MET A 47 9.04 15.64 0.91
C MET A 47 8.56 14.52 1.83
N THR A 48 7.55 14.79 2.64
CA THR A 48 6.84 13.76 3.41
C THR A 48 5.66 13.26 2.59
N ASN A 49 5.58 11.94 2.42
CA ASN A 49 4.52 11.24 1.70
C ASN A 49 3.77 10.34 2.68
N GLU A 50 2.50 10.12 2.37
CA GLU A 50 1.59 9.34 3.20
C GLU A 50 0.69 8.49 2.31
N VAL A 51 0.52 7.23 2.68
CA VAL A 51 -0.38 6.28 2.05
C VAL A 51 -1.25 5.67 3.14
N THR A 52 -2.56 5.73 2.95
CA THR A 52 -3.54 5.10 3.85
C THR A 52 -4.26 4.01 3.08
N SER A 53 -4.33 2.81 3.65
CA SER A 53 -5.05 1.70 3.05
C SER A 53 -6.57 1.92 3.16
N PRO A 54 -7.38 1.23 2.34
CA PRO A 54 -8.77 0.96 2.72
C PRO A 54 -8.83 0.11 4.01
N ASN A 55 -10.03 -0.10 4.52
CA ASN A 55 -10.26 -1.06 5.60
C ASN A 55 -9.79 -2.46 5.18
N ILE A 56 -9.03 -3.10 6.06
CA ILE A 56 -8.55 -4.46 5.90
C ILE A 56 -9.38 -5.32 6.85
N GLU A 57 -10.36 -6.02 6.30
CA GLU A 57 -11.26 -6.89 7.06
C GLU A 57 -10.56 -8.17 7.52
N TYR A 58 -11.20 -8.92 8.44
CA TYR A 58 -10.72 -10.24 8.83
C TYR A 58 -10.54 -11.16 7.61
N GLY A 59 -9.43 -11.89 7.57
CA GLY A 59 -9.05 -12.78 6.47
C GLY A 59 -8.55 -12.06 5.22
N SER A 60 -8.46 -10.73 5.24
CA SER A 60 -7.99 -9.93 4.10
C SER A 60 -6.56 -9.41 4.30
N GLN A 61 -5.96 -8.98 3.20
CA GLN A 61 -4.63 -8.40 3.18
C GLN A 61 -4.59 -7.11 2.37
N TYR A 62 -3.66 -6.23 2.71
CA TYR A 62 -3.33 -5.05 1.91
C TYR A 62 -1.84 -5.03 1.60
N SER A 63 -1.50 -4.55 0.40
CA SER A 63 -0.13 -4.35 -0.05
C SER A 63 0.04 -2.94 -0.60
N THR A 64 1.17 -2.32 -0.30
CA THR A 64 1.59 -1.06 -0.91
C THR A 64 3.09 -1.04 -1.19
N GLU A 65 3.51 -0.19 -2.09
CA GLU A 65 4.91 -0.02 -2.45
C GLU A 65 5.58 1.06 -1.60
N LEU A 66 6.83 0.78 -1.23
CA LEU A 66 7.73 1.70 -0.55
C LEU A 66 8.90 2.01 -1.50
N PRO A 67 9.05 3.26 -1.97
CA PRO A 67 10.14 3.63 -2.86
C PRO A 67 11.53 3.36 -2.26
N GLN A 68 12.48 2.90 -3.08
CA GLN A 68 13.80 2.47 -2.63
C GLN A 68 14.63 3.54 -1.91
N LYS A 69 14.38 4.82 -2.18
CA LYS A 69 15.10 5.97 -1.58
C LYS A 69 14.32 6.62 -0.43
N SER A 70 13.34 5.92 0.12
CA SER A 70 12.56 6.42 1.25
C SER A 70 13.40 6.50 2.52
N SER A 71 13.07 7.43 3.41
CA SER A 71 13.68 7.57 4.72
C SER A 71 12.62 7.98 5.75
N ARG A 72 12.93 7.96 7.05
CA ARG A 72 11.97 8.31 8.12
C ARG A 72 10.64 7.57 7.96
N ILE A 73 10.73 6.26 7.74
CA ILE A 73 9.60 5.41 7.40
C ILE A 73 8.88 4.99 8.69
N THR A 74 7.57 5.15 8.71
CA THR A 74 6.73 4.76 9.83
C THR A 74 5.47 4.08 9.30
N ILE A 75 5.21 2.88 9.79
CA ILE A 75 3.97 2.14 9.54
C ILE A 75 3.15 2.21 10.81
N THR A 76 1.92 2.69 10.71
CA THR A 76 0.97 2.72 11.82
C THR A 76 -0.24 1.89 11.45
N LEU A 77 -0.64 1.01 12.36
CA LEU A 77 -1.87 0.23 12.25
C LEU A 77 -2.90 0.80 13.21
N TYR A 78 -4.08 1.06 12.69
CA TYR A 78 -5.22 1.56 13.46
C TYR A 78 -6.32 0.52 13.52
N ASP A 79 -7.02 0.47 14.65
CA ASP A 79 -8.36 -0.07 14.75
C ASP A 79 -9.32 1.02 14.26
N ASN A 80 -10.02 0.72 13.17
CA ASN A 80 -10.96 1.59 12.49
C ASN A 80 -12.41 1.11 12.68
N SER A 81 -12.69 0.31 13.70
CA SER A 81 -14.07 -0.07 14.07
C SER A 81 -14.94 1.15 14.45
N ASN A 82 -14.33 2.24 14.93
CA ASN A 82 -14.96 3.56 15.02
C ASN A 82 -14.20 4.57 14.12
N PRO A 83 -14.67 4.88 12.91
CA PRO A 83 -13.97 5.77 11.99
C PRO A 83 -13.84 7.22 12.46
N GLU A 84 -14.70 7.66 13.40
CA GLU A 84 -14.60 9.00 13.99
C GLU A 84 -13.46 9.10 15.02
N ASP A 85 -13.02 7.96 15.58
CA ASP A 85 -11.96 7.87 16.58
C ASP A 85 -11.11 6.60 16.39
N PRO A 86 -10.29 6.55 15.33
CA PRO A 86 -9.45 5.39 15.04
C PRO A 86 -8.33 5.27 16.09
N THR A 87 -8.24 4.11 16.73
CA THR A 87 -7.29 3.86 17.82
C THR A 87 -6.00 3.25 17.28
N VAL A 88 -4.85 3.74 17.71
CA VAL A 88 -3.55 3.15 17.31
C VAL A 88 -3.40 1.76 17.94
N ILE A 89 -3.28 0.73 17.09
CA ILE A 89 -2.92 -0.63 17.52
C ILE A 89 -1.41 -0.71 17.72
N TYR A 90 -0.64 -0.29 16.71
CA TYR A 90 0.80 -0.43 16.72
C TYR A 90 1.49 0.58 15.80
N THR A 91 2.69 1.02 16.18
CA THR A 91 3.54 1.90 15.37
C THR A 91 4.91 1.27 15.19
N ILE A 92 5.34 1.13 13.93
CA ILE A 92 6.56 0.42 13.55
C ILE A 92 7.47 1.39 12.78
N PRO A 93 8.62 1.77 13.35
CA PRO A 93 9.64 2.50 12.62
C PRO A 93 10.45 1.53 11.74
N LEU A 94 10.69 1.92 10.48
CA LEU A 94 11.66 1.25 9.61
C LEU A 94 12.86 2.18 9.36
N PHE A 95 14.05 1.73 9.77
CA PHE A 95 15.28 2.52 9.67
C PHE A 95 15.77 2.68 8.22
N TYR A 96 15.47 1.73 7.35
CA TYR A 96 15.81 1.74 5.94
C TYR A 96 14.70 1.06 5.11
N PRO A 97 14.56 1.42 3.82
CA PRO A 97 13.62 0.76 2.92
C PRO A 97 13.94 -0.73 2.75
N ARG A 98 12.95 -1.59 3.00
CA ARG A 98 13.01 -3.03 2.79
C ARG A 98 11.60 -3.61 2.65
N ASN A 99 11.50 -4.84 2.17
CA ASN A 99 10.24 -5.58 2.27
C ASN A 99 9.93 -5.81 3.75
N ALA A 100 8.69 -5.55 4.14
CA ALA A 100 8.23 -5.79 5.50
C ALA A 100 6.78 -6.23 5.46
N CYS A 101 6.50 -7.34 6.15
CA CYS A 101 5.19 -7.98 6.12
C CYS A 101 4.73 -8.25 7.54
N TYR A 102 3.50 -7.85 7.85
CA TYR A 102 2.96 -7.92 9.20
C TYR A 102 1.69 -8.75 9.21
N HIS A 103 1.57 -9.58 10.24
CA HIS A 103 0.38 -10.33 10.55
C HIS A 103 -0.23 -9.76 11.84
N VAL A 104 -1.50 -9.36 11.75
CA VAL A 104 -2.26 -8.77 12.86
C VAL A 104 -3.27 -9.80 13.34
N SER A 105 -3.28 -10.09 14.64
CA SER A 105 -4.21 -11.06 15.25
C SER A 105 -4.69 -10.59 16.62
N GLY A 106 -5.69 -11.28 17.17
CA GLY A 106 -6.27 -10.96 18.47
C GLY A 106 -7.57 -10.16 18.39
N THR A 107 -7.85 -9.37 19.42
CA THR A 107 -9.12 -8.62 19.57
C THR A 107 -8.86 -7.17 19.96
N SER A 108 -9.91 -6.34 20.07
CA SER A 108 -9.83 -4.96 20.56
C SER A 108 -9.19 -4.84 21.94
N SER A 109 -9.39 -5.83 22.82
CA SER A 109 -8.81 -5.85 24.17
C SER A 109 -7.38 -6.37 24.23
N SER A 110 -6.93 -7.09 23.18
CA SER A 110 -5.67 -7.82 23.16
C SER A 110 -5.27 -8.11 21.71
N SER A 111 -4.75 -7.11 21.02
CA SER A 111 -4.22 -7.24 19.66
C SER A 111 -2.71 -7.49 19.67
N SER A 112 -2.23 -8.22 18.68
CA SER A 112 -0.82 -8.53 18.49
C SER A 112 -0.44 -8.26 17.03
N VAL A 113 0.71 -7.63 16.83
CA VAL A 113 1.30 -7.42 15.51
C VAL A 113 2.65 -8.13 15.47
N LYS A 114 2.81 -9.05 14.52
CA LYS A 114 4.07 -9.77 14.31
C LYS A 114 4.60 -9.50 12.92
N GLU A 115 5.89 -9.21 12.83
CA GLU A 115 6.58 -9.23 11.55
C GLU A 115 6.79 -10.68 11.12
N VAL A 116 6.46 -10.99 9.87
CA VAL A 116 6.54 -12.33 9.28
C VAL A 116 7.25 -12.27 7.93
N PRO A 117 7.82 -13.38 7.43
CA PRO A 117 8.33 -13.44 6.06
C PRO A 117 7.23 -13.09 5.07
N CYS A 118 7.51 -12.23 4.08
CA CYS A 118 6.50 -11.87 3.08
C CYS A 118 5.96 -13.06 2.29
N SER A 119 6.78 -14.08 2.07
CA SER A 119 6.39 -15.36 1.47
C SER A 119 5.31 -16.11 2.26
N SER A 120 5.17 -15.85 3.57
CA SER A 120 4.11 -16.45 4.40
C SER A 120 2.74 -15.79 4.20
N LEU A 121 2.71 -14.58 3.63
CA LEU A 121 1.47 -13.88 3.30
C LEU A 121 1.06 -14.10 1.85
N ASP A 122 1.97 -14.60 1.01
CA ASP A 122 1.70 -14.96 -0.39
C ASP A 122 0.77 -16.20 -0.52
N SER A 123 0.40 -16.84 0.59
CA SER A 123 -0.51 -17.98 0.66
C SER A 123 -1.87 -17.63 1.26
N SER A 124 -2.63 -16.77 0.59
CA SER A 124 -4.10 -16.85 0.62
C SER A 124 -4.67 -16.14 -0.60
N GLN A 125 -5.47 -16.87 -1.36
CA GLN A 125 -6.20 -16.44 -2.54
C GLN A 125 -6.78 -15.03 -2.39
N ASN A 126 -6.26 -14.08 -3.16
CA ASN A 126 -7.10 -13.03 -3.72
C ASN A 126 -6.94 -13.07 -5.24
N ILE A 127 -7.56 -14.10 -5.81
CA ILE A 127 -8.02 -14.08 -7.19
C ILE A 127 -9.11 -12.99 -7.23
N TYR A 128 -8.72 -11.72 -7.23
CA TYR A 128 -9.51 -10.74 -7.96
C TYR A 128 -9.27 -11.04 -9.44
N ASN A 129 -10.00 -12.04 -9.94
CA ASN A 129 -10.44 -12.09 -11.32
C ASN A 129 -11.39 -10.91 -11.52
N ASN A 130 -10.88 -9.69 -11.41
CA ASN A 130 -11.59 -8.55 -11.93
C ASN A 130 -11.26 -8.57 -13.42
N CYS A 131 -12.14 -9.21 -14.19
CA CYS A 131 -12.17 -9.11 -15.64
C CYS A 131 -11.95 -7.65 -16.01
N CYS A 132 -10.74 -7.32 -16.48
CA CYS A 132 -10.52 -6.11 -17.22
C CYS A 132 -11.07 -6.39 -18.62
N CYS A 133 -12.41 -6.34 -18.75
CA CYS A 133 -13.12 -6.30 -20.02
C CYS A 133 -12.91 -4.93 -20.68
N CYS A 134 -11.67 -4.56 -20.95
CA CYS A 134 -11.30 -3.57 -21.93
C CYS A 134 -9.90 -3.92 -22.45
N CYS A 135 -9.88 -4.44 -23.68
CA CYS A 135 -8.71 -4.54 -24.57
C CYS A 135 -7.74 -5.70 -24.30
N CYS A 136 -8.10 -6.90 -24.78
CA CYS A 136 -7.42 -7.60 -25.89
C CYS A 136 -7.50 -9.13 -25.74
N MET A 137 -8.31 -9.76 -26.61
CA MET A 137 -8.16 -11.12 -27.14
C MET A 137 -7.73 -12.23 -26.15
N CYS A 138 -8.68 -12.93 -25.53
CA CYS A 138 -8.50 -14.32 -25.13
C CYS A 138 -9.84 -15.06 -25.17
N ASN A 139 -9.84 -16.20 -25.86
CA ASN A 139 -11.00 -17.07 -26.13
C ASN A 139 -11.75 -17.46 -24.85
N CYS A 140 -13.02 -17.06 -24.74
CA CYS A 140 -13.99 -17.77 -23.92
C CYS A 140 -14.31 -19.11 -24.62
N LYS A 141 -14.09 -20.23 -23.93
CA LYS A 141 -14.69 -21.53 -24.27
C LYS A 141 -15.84 -21.80 -23.31
#